data_AF-A0A429S0K4-F1
#
_entry.id   AF-A0A429S0K4-F1
#
_cell.length_a   1.000
_cell.length_b   1.000
_cell.length_c   1.000
_cell.angle_alpha   90.00
_cell.angle_beta   90.00
_cell.angle_gamma   90.00
#
_symmetry.space_group_name_H-M   'P 1'
#
loop_
_entity.id
_entity.type
_entity.pdbx_description
1 polymer ?
#
loop_
_entity_poly.entity_id
_entity_poly.type
_entity_poly.pdbx_seq_one_letter_code
_entity_poly.pdbx_strand_id
1 'polypeptide(L)'
;MVANLGRGNAFVIVERVDDEAAGDWYVQVWLRDDNTYQLEFCDGTAAEHYQTRTISQEKVIVALGGWAKGRPDWKDAFMWNNIGASFGNAG
;
A
#
# COMPACT_ATOMS: atom_id res chain seq x y z
N MET A 1 -8.42 -11.45 5.52
CA MET A 1 -8.28 -10.74 6.81
C MET A 1 -6.82 -10.37 6.95
N VAL A 2 -6.49 -9.09 7.12
CA VAL A 2 -5.12 -8.67 7.46
C VAL A 2 -5.00 -8.79 8.98
N ALA A 3 -4.04 -9.57 9.47
CA ALA A 3 -3.86 -9.86 10.89
C ALA A 3 -2.38 -9.97 11.24
N ASN A 4 -2.04 -9.87 12.52
CA ASN A 4 -0.70 -10.06 13.07
C ASN A 4 0.39 -9.06 12.59
N LEU A 5 0.00 -7.88 12.10
CA LEU A 5 0.97 -6.79 11.88
C LEU A 5 1.49 -6.29 13.24
N GLY A 6 2.79 -6.40 13.48
CA GLY A 6 3.42 -6.10 14.77
C GLY A 6 4.95 -6.14 14.71
N ARG A 7 5.66 -5.85 15.82
CA ARG A 7 7.14 -5.71 15.83
C ARG A 7 7.95 -6.92 15.33
N GLY A 8 7.36 -8.11 15.21
CA GLY A 8 7.98 -9.29 14.60
C GLY A 8 7.54 -9.62 13.16
N ASN A 9 6.42 -9.03 12.73
CA ASN A 9 5.83 -9.15 11.39
C ASN A 9 5.38 -7.75 10.97
N ALA A 10 6.35 -6.85 10.82
CA ALA A 10 6.06 -5.43 10.68
C ALA A 10 5.55 -5.07 9.30
N PHE A 11 5.48 -6.02 8.36
CA PHE A 11 5.30 -5.74 6.96
C PHE A 11 4.34 -6.73 6.30
N VAL A 12 3.45 -6.20 5.45
CA VAL A 12 2.51 -6.98 4.64
C VAL A 12 2.44 -6.36 3.25
N ILE A 13 2.54 -7.18 2.21
CA ILE A 13 2.23 -6.81 0.82
C ILE A 13 1.02 -7.63 0.35
N VAL A 14 0.13 -7.01 -0.40
CA VAL A 14 -0.91 -7.69 -1.19
C VAL A 14 -0.69 -7.29 -2.65
N GLU A 15 -0.50 -8.27 -3.52
CA GLU A 15 -0.23 -8.07 -4.95
C GLU A 15 -1.39 -8.63 -5.78
N ARG A 16 -1.67 -8.04 -6.94
CA ARG A 16 -2.58 -8.64 -7.93
C ARG A 16 -1.79 -9.67 -8.72
N VAL A 17 -2.29 -10.89 -8.74
CA VAL A 17 -1.79 -11.98 -9.57
C VAL A 17 -2.85 -12.21 -10.64
N ASP A 18 -2.90 -11.32 -11.62
CA ASP A 18 -3.75 -11.45 -12.80
C ASP A 18 -2.82 -11.50 -14.00
N ASP A 19 -2.88 -12.60 -14.77
CA ASP A 19 -2.00 -12.84 -15.92
C ASP A 19 -2.19 -11.78 -17.03
N GLU A 20 -3.32 -11.06 -17.04
CA GLU A 20 -3.62 -9.99 -18.01
C GLU A 20 -3.13 -8.60 -17.57
N ALA A 21 -2.81 -8.41 -16.28
CA ALA A 21 -2.38 -7.11 -15.74
C ALA A 21 -0.86 -6.95 -15.89
N ALA A 22 -0.42 -6.29 -16.96
CA ALA A 22 0.98 -5.87 -17.08
C ALA A 22 1.33 -4.82 -16.01
N GLY A 23 2.52 -4.93 -15.41
CA GLY A 23 3.06 -3.98 -14.45
C GLY A 23 2.92 -4.42 -12.98
N ASP A 24 3.38 -3.56 -12.07
CA ASP A 24 3.40 -3.84 -10.64
C ASP A 24 2.15 -3.25 -9.96
N TRP A 25 1.27 -4.13 -9.49
CA TRP A 25 0.01 -3.75 -8.84
C TRP A 25 -0.03 -4.29 -7.43
N TYR A 26 0.28 -3.45 -6.46
CA TYR A 26 0.30 -3.86 -5.06
C TYR A 26 -0.14 -2.76 -4.11
N VAL A 27 -0.51 -3.18 -2.91
CA VAL A 27 -0.63 -2.34 -1.72
C VAL A 27 0.19 -2.96 -0.60
N GLN A 28 0.96 -2.15 0.12
CA GLN A 28 1.80 -2.63 1.21
C GLN A 28 1.68 -1.76 2.45
N VAL A 29 1.83 -2.39 3.62
CA VAL A 29 1.92 -1.69 4.91
C VAL A 29 3.17 -2.08 5.65
N TRP A 30 3.83 -1.09 6.24
CA TRP A 30 4.91 -1.25 7.22
C TRP A 30 4.55 -0.55 8.54
N LEU A 31 4.50 -1.29 9.65
CA LEU A 31 4.57 -0.73 11.00
C LEU A 31 6.00 -0.29 11.32
N ARG A 32 6.22 1.02 11.37
CA ARG A 32 7.49 1.68 11.65
C ARG A 32 7.84 1.64 13.14
N ASP A 33 9.12 1.88 13.45
CA ASP A 33 9.62 1.88 14.83
C ASP A 33 9.03 2.99 15.71
N ASP A 34 8.58 4.08 15.08
CA ASP A 34 7.84 5.19 15.70
C ASP A 34 6.36 4.87 15.96
N ASN A 35 5.95 3.59 15.80
CA ASN A 35 4.58 3.09 15.89
C ASN A 35 3.61 3.74 14.88
N THR A 36 4.10 4.29 13.77
CA THR A 36 3.25 4.70 12.64
C THR A 36 3.14 3.60 11.59
N TYR A 37 2.00 3.54 10.92
CA TYR A 37 1.82 2.74 9.72
C TYR A 37 2.19 3.58 8.50
N GLN A 38 3.14 3.07 7.72
CA GLN A 38 3.36 3.53 6.36
C GLN A 38 2.58 2.63 5.41
N LEU A 39 1.70 3.22 4.63
CA LEU A 39 0.90 2.52 3.63
C LEU A 39 1.31 3.04 2.25
N GLU A 40 1.55 2.14 1.32
CA GLU A 40 1.95 2.43 -0.05
C GLU A 40 1.13 1.62 -1.05
N PHE A 41 1.00 2.13 -2.26
CA PHE A 41 0.48 1.36 -3.39
C PHE A 41 1.16 1.75 -4.70
N CYS A 42 1.27 0.79 -5.60
CA CYS A 42 1.72 0.97 -6.97
C CYS A 42 0.57 0.67 -7.94
N ASP A 43 0.31 1.61 -8.85
CA ASP A 43 -0.78 1.55 -9.84
C ASP A 43 -0.22 1.16 -11.23
N GLY A 44 0.47 0.02 -11.27
CA GLY A 44 1.00 -0.59 -12.49
C GLY A 44 2.38 -0.10 -12.94
N THR A 45 2.85 1.07 -12.51
CA THR A 45 4.18 1.58 -12.87
C THR A 45 4.91 2.21 -11.70
N ALA A 46 6.24 2.18 -11.74
CA ALA A 46 7.09 2.83 -10.73
C ALA A 46 6.81 4.34 -10.57
N ALA A 47 6.36 5.04 -11.63
CA ALA A 47 6.00 6.45 -11.56
C ALA A 47 4.67 6.69 -10.81
N GLU A 48 3.79 5.68 -10.84
CA GLU A 48 2.49 5.68 -10.17
C GLU A 48 2.58 4.98 -8.80
N HIS A 49 3.60 5.36 -8.02
CA HIS A 49 3.81 4.88 -6.67
C HIS A 49 3.47 5.97 -5.65
N TYR A 50 2.62 5.64 -4.68
CA TYR A 50 2.07 6.57 -3.70
C TYR A 50 2.28 6.08 -2.28
N GLN A 51 2.48 7.02 -1.35
CA GLN A 51 2.71 6.75 0.07
C GLN A 51 1.88 7.68 0.96
N THR A 52 1.43 7.13 2.09
CA THR A 52 0.90 7.90 3.21
C THR A 52 1.41 7.35 4.55
N ARG A 53 1.23 8.12 5.63
CA ARG A 53 1.51 7.68 7.00
C ARG A 53 0.30 7.95 7.89
N THR A 54 0.03 7.01 8.81
CA THR A 54 -1.06 7.14 9.77
C THR A 54 -0.74 6.40 11.07
N ILE A 55 -1.39 6.80 12.15
CA ILE A 55 -1.43 6.02 13.40
C ILE A 55 -2.66 5.10 13.47
N SER A 56 -3.61 5.21 12.54
CA SER A 56 -4.87 4.47 12.60
C SER A 56 -4.74 3.12 11.91
N GLN A 57 -4.67 2.06 12.70
CA GLN A 57 -4.68 0.68 12.22
C GLN A 57 -5.99 0.35 11.49
N GLU A 58 -7.12 0.86 11.98
CA GLU A 58 -8.43 0.64 11.38
C GLU A 58 -8.48 1.14 9.93
N LYS A 59 -8.01 2.38 9.69
CA LYS A 59 -7.96 2.93 8.32
C LYS A 59 -7.08 2.10 7.39
N VAL A 60 -5.96 1.57 7.89
CA VAL A 60 -5.08 0.66 7.14
C VAL A 60 -5.81 -0.64 6.77
N ILE A 61 -6.50 -1.27 7.72
CA ILE A 61 -7.24 -2.51 7.48
C ILE A 61 -8.36 -2.30 6.45
N VAL A 62 -9.08 -1.18 6.55
CA VAL A 62 -10.14 -0.82 5.61
C VAL A 62 -9.57 -0.61 4.21
N ALA A 63 -8.47 0.11 4.06
CA ALA A 63 -7.85 0.37 2.75
C ALA A 63 -7.29 -0.90 2.11
N LEU A 64 -6.53 -1.72 2.85
CA LEU A 64 -6.03 -3.00 2.35
C LEU A 64 -7.18 -3.92 1.91
N GLY A 65 -8.23 -4.02 2.73
CA GLY A 65 -9.41 -4.82 2.41
C GLY A 65 -10.28 -4.24 1.28
N GLY A 66 -10.25 -2.92 1.07
CA GLY A 66 -10.91 -2.24 -0.03
C GLY A 66 -10.19 -2.48 -1.35
N TRP A 67 -8.87 -2.29 -1.37
CA TRP A 67 -8.00 -2.54 -2.52
C TRP A 67 -8.10 -3.99 -2.99
N ALA A 68 -7.98 -4.95 -2.07
CA ALA A 68 -8.06 -6.38 -2.39
C ALA A 68 -9.43 -6.80 -2.95
N LYS A 69 -10.49 -6.03 -2.68
CA LYS A 69 -11.85 -6.24 -3.21
C LYS A 69 -12.13 -5.40 -4.45
N GLY A 70 -11.16 -4.61 -4.94
CA GLY A 70 -11.34 -3.71 -6.07
C GLY A 70 -12.35 -2.59 -5.85
N ARG A 71 -12.61 -2.17 -4.60
CA ARG A 71 -13.53 -1.05 -4.36
C ARG A 71 -12.84 0.26 -4.73
N PRO A 72 -13.49 1.22 -5.40
CA PRO A 72 -12.85 2.44 -5.87
C PRO A 72 -12.52 3.46 -4.77
N ASP A 73 -13.24 3.41 -3.64
CA ASP A 73 -13.17 4.36 -2.51
C ASP A 73 -12.08 4.03 -1.48
N TRP A 74 -11.35 2.94 -1.67
CA TRP A 74 -10.37 2.41 -0.72
C TRP A 74 -9.25 3.39 -0.34
N LYS A 75 -8.96 4.37 -1.21
CA LYS A 75 -7.90 5.36 -1.05
C LYS A 75 -8.35 6.68 -0.43
N ASP A 76 -9.66 6.91 -0.29
CA ASP A 76 -10.24 8.23 0.00
C ASP A 76 -9.98 8.69 1.45
N ALA A 77 -9.67 7.76 2.35
CA ALA A 77 -9.42 8.07 3.76
C ALA A 77 -8.04 8.72 4.02
N PHE A 78 -7.21 8.89 3.00
CA PHE A 78 -5.83 9.33 3.09
C PHE A 78 -5.49 10.44 2.10
N MET A 79 -4.52 11.26 2.51
CA MET A 79 -3.77 12.11 1.59
C MET A 79 -2.53 11.34 1.14
N TRP A 80 -2.38 11.18 -0.16
CA TRP A 80 -1.30 10.41 -0.76
C TRP A 80 -0.24 11.33 -1.34
N ASN A 81 1.02 10.98 -1.09
CA ASN A 81 2.15 11.62 -1.72
C ASN A 81 2.65 10.70 -2.83
N ASN A 82 2.75 11.21 -4.05
CA ASN A 82 3.43 10.47 -5.12
C ASN A 82 4.93 10.43 -4.80
N ILE A 83 5.49 9.22 -4.73
CA ILE A 83 6.89 8.92 -4.48
C ILE A 83 7.57 8.28 -5.70
N GLY A 84 6.89 8.22 -6.85
CA GLY A 84 7.36 7.51 -8.03
C GLY A 84 8.66 8.03 -8.61
N ALA A 85 8.98 9.32 -8.41
CA ALA A 85 10.29 9.87 -8.77
C ALA A 85 11.47 9.16 -8.08
N SER A 86 11.25 8.58 -6.88
CA SER A 86 12.26 7.79 -6.17
C SER A 86 12.48 6.39 -6.76
N PHE A 87 11.58 5.94 -7.66
CA PHE A 87 11.61 4.63 -8.31
C PHE A 87 11.83 4.72 -9.84
N GLY A 88 11.79 5.93 -10.40
CA GLY A 88 11.88 6.20 -11.85
C GLY A 88 13.26 6.04 -12.50
N ASN A 89 14.24 5.39 -11.86
CA ASN A 89 15.57 5.12 -12.42
C ASN A 89 15.87 3.63 -12.63
N ALA A 90 14.86 2.76 -12.62
CA ALA A 90 15.00 1.38 -13.09
C ALA A 90 14.76 1.35 -14.62
N GLY A 91 15.70 1.91 -15.38
CA GLY A 91 15.75 1.86 -16.85
C GLY A 91 17.07 1.28 -17.34
#